data_AF-A0A699UTF2-F1
#
_entry.id   AF-A0A699UTF2-F1
#
_cell.length_a   1.000
_cell.length_b   1.000
_cell.length_c   1.000
_cell.angle_alpha   90.00
_cell.angle_beta   90.00
_cell.angle_gamma   90.00
#
_symmetry.space_group_name_H-M   'P 1'
#
loop_
_entity.id
_entity.type
_entity.pdbx_description
1 polymer ?
#
loop_
_entity_poly.entity_id
_entity_poly.type
_entity_poly.pdbx_seq_one_letter_code
_entity_poly.pdbx_strand_id
1 'polypeptide(L)' 'MVTRSQSGIVKPLERFSLHTASISPILKTPFVALQNSYWRQAMLDEYNALIKTGTWILVPKPA' A
#
# COMPACT_ATOMS: atom_id res chain seq x y z
N MET A 1 50.02 3.10 -0.67
CA MET A 1 48.54 3.08 -0.67
C MET A 1 48.10 2.12 0.42
N VAL A 2 47.46 2.63 1.48
CA VAL A 2 47.04 1.81 2.64
C VAL A 2 45.55 1.54 2.51
N THR A 3 45.13 0.29 2.64
CA THR A 3 43.71 -0.07 2.56
C THR A 3 43.02 0.21 3.90
N ARG A 4 41.70 0.44 3.87
CA ARG A 4 40.92 0.68 5.11
C ARG A 4 41.04 -0.45 6.13
N SER A 5 41.22 -1.69 5.68
CA SER A 5 41.45 -2.84 6.57
C SER A 5 42.81 -2.76 7.28
N GLN A 6 43.86 -2.31 6.59
CA GLN A 6 45.19 -2.12 7.18
C GLN A 6 45.22 -0.99 8.22
N SER A 7 44.34 0.00 8.11
CA SER A 7 44.17 1.04 9.14
C SER A 7 43.14 0.68 10.22
N GLY A 8 42.71 -0.59 10.30
CA GLY A 8 41.78 -1.09 11.32
C GLY A 8 40.34 -0.59 11.19
N ILE A 9 39.96 0.01 10.06
CA ILE A 9 38.61 0.55 9.84
C ILE A 9 37.70 -0.58 9.33
N VAL A 10 36.93 -1.16 10.24
CA VAL A 10 35.90 -2.17 9.94
C VAL A 10 34.52 -1.56 10.14
N LYS A 11 33.65 -1.67 9.13
CA LYS A 11 32.24 -1.27 9.29
C LYS A 11 31.49 -2.37 10.05
N PRO A 12 30.75 -2.04 11.12
CA PRO A 12 29.91 -3.01 11.79
C PRO A 12 28.84 -3.53 10.83
N LEU A 13 28.55 -4.82 10.90
CA LEU A 13 27.47 -5.44 10.13
C LEU A 13 26.13 -5.02 10.74
N GLU A 14 25.41 -4.14 10.06
CA GLU A 14 24.06 -3.76 10.44
C GLU A 14 23.09 -4.87 10.01
N ARG A 15 22.60 -5.65 10.99
CA ARG A 15 21.63 -6.72 10.73
C ARG A 15 20.25 -6.10 10.57
N PHE A 16 19.83 -5.89 9.33
CA PHE A 16 18.48 -5.45 9.03
C PHE A 16 17.46 -6.52 9.40
N SER A 17 16.38 -6.11 10.08
CA SER A 17 15.25 -6.98 10.34
C SER A 17 14.45 -7.21 9.05
N LEU A 18 14.30 -8.46 8.63
CA LEU A 18 13.49 -8.84 7.48
C LEU A 18 11.99 -8.95 7.81
N HIS A 19 11.53 -8.31 8.90
CA HIS A 19 10.11 -8.30 9.24
C HIS A 19 9.33 -7.49 8.20
N THR A 20 8.68 -8.19 7.28
CA THR A 20 7.71 -7.61 6.35
C THR A 20 6.30 -7.85 6.88
N ALA A 21 5.45 -6.83 6.84
CA ALA A 21 4.03 -7.00 7.12
C ALA A 21 3.40 -7.96 6.11
N SER A 22 2.50 -8.83 6.58
CA SER A 22 1.72 -9.70 5.70
C SER A 22 0.80 -8.83 4.83
N ILE A 23 0.99 -8.92 3.52
CA ILE A 23 0.10 -8.26 2.56
C ILE A 23 -1.25 -8.99 2.63
N SER A 24 -2.33 -8.23 2.82
CA SER A 24 -3.69 -8.79 2.82
C SER A 24 -3.90 -9.60 1.54
N PRO A 25 -4.44 -10.83 1.62
CA PRO A 25 -4.75 -11.60 0.42
C PRO A 25 -5.67 -10.80 -0.48
N ILE A 26 -5.42 -10.89 -1.80
CA ILE A 26 -6.25 -10.23 -2.81
C ILE A 26 -7.67 -10.81 -2.68
N LEU A 27 -8.61 -9.93 -2.35
CA LEU A 27 -10.00 -10.30 -2.16
C LEU A 27 -10.61 -10.60 -3.52
N LYS A 28 -11.16 -11.81 -3.68
CA LYS A 28 -11.60 -12.34 -4.98
C LYS A 28 -12.90 -11.72 -5.49
N THR A 29 -13.67 -11.09 -4.61
CA THR A 29 -14.97 -10.50 -4.95
C THR A 29 -15.13 -9.12 -4.33
N PRO A 30 -15.80 -8.18 -5.02
CA PRO A 30 -16.02 -6.83 -4.52
C PRO A 30 -16.87 -6.81 -3.24
N PHE A 31 -17.79 -7.77 -3.08
CA PHE A 31 -18.59 -7.91 -1.85
C PHE A 31 -17.72 -8.19 -0.63
N VAL A 32 -16.74 -9.09 -0.75
CA VAL A 32 -15.82 -9.41 0.35
C VAL A 32 -14.87 -8.24 0.61
N ALA A 33 -14.47 -7.50 -0.43
CA ALA A 33 -13.70 -6.27 -0.28
C ALA A 33 -14.44 -5.20 0.53
N LEU A 34 -15.73 -5.01 0.28
CA LEU A 34 -16.54 -4.03 1.00
C LEU A 34 -16.84 -4.42 2.45
N GLN A 35 -16.72 -5.70 2.82
CA GLN A 35 -16.80 -6.12 4.23
C GLN A 35 -15.59 -5.68 5.05
N ASN A 36 -14.43 -5.49 4.41
CA ASN A 36 -13.25 -5.00 5.09
C ASN A 36 -13.34 -3.47 5.27
N SER A 37 -13.32 -3.02 6.52
CA SER A 37 -13.43 -1.59 6.88
C SER A 37 -12.39 -0.69 6.20
N TYR A 38 -11.16 -1.18 6.05
CA TYR A 38 -10.08 -0.42 5.41
C TYR A 38 -10.37 -0.19 3.93
N TRP A 39 -10.73 -1.26 3.21
CA TRP A 39 -11.07 -1.20 1.79
C TRP A 39 -12.32 -0.38 1.53
N ARG A 40 -13.34 -0.49 2.40
CA ARG A 40 -14.54 0.32 2.31
C ARG A 40 -14.24 1.81 2.47
N GLN A 41 -13.38 2.19 3.41
CA GLN A 41 -12.99 3.59 3.59
C GLN A 41 -12.22 4.12 2.39
N ALA A 42 -11.25 3.37 1.87
CA ALA A 42 -10.49 3.75 0.69
C ALA A 42 -11.39 3.96 -0.54
N MET A 43 -12.33 3.04 -0.78
CA MET A 43 -13.29 3.16 -1.90
C MET A 43 -14.21 4.37 -1.76
N LEU A 44 -14.62 4.71 -0.53
CA LEU A 44 -15.44 5.90 -0.28
C LEU A 44 -14.66 7.19 -0.53
N ASP A 45 -13.38 7.24 -0.16
CA ASP A 45 -12.54 8.42 -0.38
C ASP A 45 -12.34 8.68 -1.87
N GLU A 46 -12.02 7.64 -2.64
CA GLU A 46 -11.93 7.71 -4.10
C GLU A 46 -13.26 8.14 -4.73
N TYR A 47 -14.39 7.56 -4.29
CA TYR A 47 -15.71 7.98 -4.76
C TYR A 47 -15.96 9.47 -4.52
N ASN A 48 -15.65 9.97 -3.32
CA ASN A 48 -15.81 11.38 -2.99
C ASN A 48 -14.89 12.28 -3.82
N ALA A 49 -13.65 11.84 -4.08
CA ALA A 49 -12.72 12.56 -4.92
C ALA A 49 -13.23 12.66 -6.37
N LEU A 50 -13.76 11.58 -6.92
CA LEU A 50 -14.35 11.55 -8.27
C LEU A 50 -15.55 12.50 -8.39
N ILE A 51 -16.46 12.50 -7.41
CA ILE A 51 -17.59 13.43 -7.38
C ILE A 51 -17.11 14.87 -7.25
N LYS A 52 -16.11 15.13 -6.39
CA LYS A 52 -15.56 16.49 -6.18
C LYS A 52 -14.86 17.04 -7.43
N THR A 53 -14.18 16.20 -8.20
CA THR A 53 -13.53 16.62 -9.45
C THR A 53 -14.53 16.92 -10.56
N GLY A 54 -15.78 16.44 -10.46
CA GLY A 54 -16.84 16.71 -11.43
C GLY A 54 -16.58 16.11 -12.81
N THR A 55 -15.59 15.23 -12.94
CA THR A 55 -15.22 14.58 -14.21
C THR A 55 -16.03 13.31 -14.48
N TRP A 56 -16.77 12.82 -13.48
CA TRP A 56 -17.55 11.58 -13.55
C TRP A 56 -19.02 11.86 -13.25
N ILE A 57 -19.91 11.29 -14.08
CA ILE A 57 -21.35 11.32 -13.88
C ILE A 57 -21.79 9.92 -13.48
N LEU A 58 -22.56 9.82 -12.38
CA LEU A 58 -23.07 8.54 -11.91
C LEU A 58 -24.14 8.02 -12.88
N VAL A 59 -23.89 6.85 -13.48
CA VAL A 59 -24.84 6.21 -14.38
C VAL A 59 -25.89 5.44 -13.56
N PRO A 60 -27.19 5.70 -13.75
CA PRO A 60 -28.23 4.96 -13.05
C PRO A 60 -28.25 3.49 -13.50
N LYS A 61 -28.59 2.58 -12.57
CA LYS A 61 -28.69 1.16 -12.89
C LYS A 61 -29.82 0.96 -13.91
N PRO A 62 -29.58 0.30 -15.06
CA PRO A 62 -30.66 -0.11 -15.95
C PRO A 62 -31.63 -1.06 -15.22
N ALA A 63 -32.91 -0.97 -15.57
CA ALA A 63 -33.99 -1.78 -14.99
C ALA A 63 -33.70 -3.28 -15.16
#